data_AF-A0A4R5AHI7-F1
#
_entry.id   AF-A0A4R5AHI7-F1
#
_cell.length_a   1.000
_cell.length_b   1.000
_cell.length_c   1.000
_cell.angle_alpha   90.00
_cell.angle_beta   90.00
_cell.angle_gamma   90.00
#
_symmetry.space_group_name_H-M   'P 1'
#
loop_
_entity.id
_entity.type
_entity.pdbx_description
1 polymer ?
#
loop_
_entity_poly.entity_id
_entity_poly.type
_entity_poly.pdbx_seq_one_letter_code
_entity_poly.pdbx_strand_id
1 'polypeptide(L)'
;MQATADDGRVLDADFAVEAEQGTGSLSLVLESQSGANHSRGRPARNTDYLRTLDLLLVRLKRLNAVLVDGIVDSRATNSLPEDERRLFPSAIRLADEHDLKDLRVLLCRAQREVGRESSAPRGRNNTKRIRLRLQVPGYTLADAAKLATGLSSPPISHGEGVLQEVTRLANEPTALATAPSTAPFEKAKNHAAGETAVMMVHVPQAPYALLNLSVGLETNTWGFPGVLTYPSYEYVIFGIGASPRVQLDDWLGKSATLYVCQAGARPYMATAPHMPDEIAEGRVKWLTRIGFEPLGRLDDVPLGDDGPLSRSASDALRRSGTHRGFGRMGRTNMNLIFQRLGLTADTLERGVPQVPFSQTAPVTVESLPRRRNAGRPFGVGRQMDPAKRRAVEQRAVKMAKEHYEAEGWEVEELGKPYDLRLTKPCAERHVEVKGTTGALGSVELTINEVLHAREFPDVDLCVVTDITITTVGPEVDHETQPGGKAPIVPSYVASGGTFHLRANWTPADEDLRATRFEYRVPSEPDDVLPR
;
A
#
# COMPACT_ATOMS: atom_id res chain seq x y z
N MET A 1 10.82 23.07 26.91
CA MET A 1 10.06 21.97 27.54
C MET A 1 10.42 20.65 26.86
N GLN A 2 10.07 19.51 27.45
CA GLN A 2 10.32 18.18 26.89
C GLN A 2 8.99 17.48 26.60
N ALA A 3 8.98 16.60 25.60
CA ALA A 3 7.78 15.85 25.22
C ALA A 3 7.74 14.51 25.98
N THR A 4 6.55 14.12 26.43
CA THR A 4 6.29 12.80 27.00
C THR A 4 5.70 11.92 25.92
N ALA A 5 6.32 10.77 25.64
CA ALA A 5 5.82 9.77 24.70
C ALA A 5 4.55 9.07 25.22
N ASP A 6 3.86 8.36 24.33
CA ASP A 6 2.58 7.70 24.65
C ASP A 6 2.74 6.55 25.66
N ASP A 7 3.97 6.04 25.84
CA ASP A 7 4.37 5.08 26.88
C ASP A 7 4.67 5.73 28.26
N GLY A 8 4.46 7.05 28.38
CA GLY A 8 4.72 7.83 29.60
C GLY A 8 6.17 8.27 29.79
N ARG A 9 7.09 7.93 28.88
CA ARG A 9 8.51 8.31 28.99
C ARG A 9 8.74 9.76 28.54
N VAL A 10 9.39 10.57 29.36
CA VAL A 10 9.89 11.89 28.97
C VAL A 10 11.10 11.74 28.03
N LEU A 11 11.05 12.38 26.87
CA LEU A 11 12.11 12.35 25.86
C LEU A 11 13.15 13.44 26.15
N ASP A 12 14.43 13.06 26.12
CA ASP A 12 15.54 13.99 26.25
C ASP A 12 15.74 14.79 24.95
N ALA A 13 14.87 15.77 24.70
CA ALA A 13 15.08 16.84 23.73
C ALA A 13 14.21 18.06 24.03
N ASP A 14 14.85 19.22 24.15
CA ASP A 14 14.15 20.47 24.40
C ASP A 14 13.47 21.02 23.14
N PHE A 15 12.20 21.41 23.27
CA PHE A 15 11.48 22.19 22.27
C PHE A 15 10.73 23.37 22.92
N ALA A 16 10.30 24.33 22.11
CA ALA A 16 9.44 25.45 22.49
C ALA A 16 8.48 25.80 21.35
N VAL A 17 7.36 26.45 21.67
CA VAL A 17 6.51 27.12 20.67
C VAL A 17 6.58 28.62 20.96
N GLU A 18 6.96 29.41 19.96
CA GLU A 18 7.13 30.85 20.04
C GLU A 18 6.13 31.55 19.12
N ALA A 19 5.65 32.72 19.50
CA ALA A 19 4.84 33.58 18.63
C ALA A 19 5.75 34.53 17.84
N GLU A 20 5.72 34.46 16.51
CA GLU A 20 6.47 35.38 15.65
C GLU A 20 5.58 36.54 15.19
N GLN A 21 5.69 37.67 15.89
CA GLN A 21 4.93 38.88 15.57
C GLN A 21 5.20 39.40 14.13
N GLY A 22 6.40 39.17 13.59
CA GLY A 22 6.78 39.61 12.24
C GLY A 22 6.19 38.77 11.09
N THR A 23 5.96 37.47 11.31
CA THR A 23 5.45 36.54 10.28
C THR A 23 4.00 36.11 10.53
N GLY A 24 3.38 36.59 11.61
CA GLY A 24 2.02 36.24 12.00
C GLY A 24 1.83 34.75 12.34
N SER A 25 2.93 34.00 12.54
CA SER A 25 2.92 32.54 12.66
C SER A 25 3.35 32.06 14.05
N LEU A 26 2.85 30.89 14.47
CA LEU A 26 3.41 30.15 15.59
C LEU A 26 4.62 29.35 15.12
N SER A 27 5.70 29.32 15.87
CA SER A 27 6.92 28.62 15.48
C SER A 27 7.30 27.55 16.47
N LEU A 28 7.37 26.30 16.00
CA LEU A 28 7.96 25.21 16.77
C LEU A 28 9.49 25.27 16.63
N VAL A 29 10.16 25.47 17.76
CA VAL A 29 11.62 25.47 17.87
C VAL A 29 12.05 24.16 18.52
N LEU A 30 12.91 23.40 17.85
CA LEU A 30 13.54 22.19 18.41
C LEU A 30 15.05 22.42 18.57
N GLU A 31 15.55 22.26 19.81
CA GLU A 31 16.94 22.52 20.16
C GLU A 31 17.89 21.46 19.61
N SER A 32 19.12 21.85 19.25
CA SER A 32 20.09 20.94 18.61
C SER A 32 20.51 19.77 19.51
N GLN A 33 20.82 18.61 18.91
CA GLN A 33 21.48 17.49 19.59
C GLN A 33 23.01 17.64 19.53
N SER A 34 23.68 17.32 20.63
CA SER A 34 25.15 17.21 20.70
C SER A 34 25.60 15.93 21.38
N GLY A 35 26.62 15.27 20.81
CA GLY A 35 27.26 14.10 21.42
C GLY A 35 28.13 14.46 22.62
N ALA A 36 28.47 13.46 23.44
CA ALA A 36 29.38 13.64 24.56
C ALA A 36 30.77 14.04 24.06
N ASN A 37 31.37 15.05 24.69
CA ASN A 37 32.75 15.46 24.44
C ASN A 37 33.55 15.33 25.75
N HIS A 38 34.10 14.14 25.95
CA HIS A 38 34.83 13.77 27.16
C HIS A 38 36.07 14.65 27.39
N SER A 39 36.72 15.15 26.33
CA SER A 39 37.89 16.03 26.46
C SER A 39 37.55 17.46 26.88
N ARG A 40 36.28 17.88 26.77
CA ARG A 40 35.78 19.17 27.24
C ARG A 40 34.81 19.07 28.42
N GLY A 41 34.65 17.88 29.01
CA GLY A 41 33.73 17.63 30.12
C GLY A 41 32.26 17.91 29.80
N ARG A 42 31.86 17.89 28.51
CA ARG A 42 30.47 18.19 28.11
C ARG A 42 29.68 16.89 27.91
N PRO A 43 28.60 16.65 28.68
CA PRO A 43 27.74 15.49 28.47
C PRO A 43 26.97 15.61 27.15
N ALA A 44 26.42 14.48 26.68
CA ALA A 44 25.49 14.49 25.56
C ALA A 44 24.22 15.27 25.94
N ARG A 45 23.62 15.98 24.99
CA ARG A 45 22.40 16.77 25.18
C ARG A 45 21.40 16.49 24.06
N ASN A 46 20.12 16.48 24.40
CA ASN A 46 19.01 16.29 23.47
C ASN A 46 19.14 14.97 22.70
N THR A 47 19.48 13.88 23.41
CA THR A 47 19.79 12.58 22.80
C THR A 47 18.61 11.94 22.07
N ASP A 48 17.37 12.32 22.43
CA ASP A 48 16.12 11.89 21.81
C ASP A 48 15.59 12.86 20.73
N TYR A 49 16.43 13.74 20.16
CA TYR A 49 16.02 14.75 19.16
C TYR A 49 15.16 14.17 18.03
N LEU A 50 15.58 13.06 17.42
CA LEU A 50 14.86 12.46 16.30
C LEU A 50 13.51 11.89 16.73
N ARG A 51 13.46 11.26 17.90
CA ARG A 51 12.23 10.69 18.47
C ARG A 51 11.25 11.79 18.86
N THR A 52 11.76 12.90 19.36
CA THR A 52 10.97 14.09 19.71
C THR A 52 10.43 14.78 18.46
N LEU A 53 11.24 14.93 17.41
CA LEU A 53 10.77 15.48 16.13
C LEU A 53 9.67 14.60 15.49
N ASP A 54 9.83 13.28 15.50
CA ASP A 54 8.78 12.34 15.04
C ASP A 54 7.47 12.55 15.83
N LEU A 55 7.56 12.61 17.16
CA LEU A 55 6.40 12.79 18.04
C LEU A 55 5.69 14.14 17.83
N LEU A 56 6.46 15.23 17.71
CA LEU A 56 5.91 16.57 17.49
C LEU A 56 5.20 16.67 16.14
N LEU A 57 5.75 16.06 15.07
CA LEU A 57 5.09 16.00 13.77
C LEU A 57 3.78 15.20 13.80
N VAL A 58 3.74 14.08 14.53
CA VAL A 58 2.51 13.29 14.72
C VAL A 58 1.43 14.11 15.41
N ARG A 59 1.79 14.82 16.49
CA ARG A 59 0.84 15.65 17.25
C ARG A 59 0.37 16.85 16.43
N LEU A 60 1.26 17.51 15.69
CA LEU A 60 0.90 18.58 14.77
C LEU A 60 -0.01 18.10 13.63
N LYS A 61 0.21 16.88 13.10
CA LYS A 61 -0.67 16.28 12.09
C LYS A 61 -2.09 16.06 12.63
N ARG A 62 -2.24 15.59 13.88
CA ARG A 62 -3.56 15.45 14.52
C ARG A 62 -4.31 16.77 14.64
N LEU A 63 -3.57 17.87 14.77
CA LEU A 63 -4.11 19.23 14.78
C LEU A 63 -4.30 19.81 13.36
N ASN A 64 -4.13 19.00 12.32
CA ASN A 64 -4.22 19.43 10.92
C ASN A 64 -3.30 20.62 10.58
N ALA A 65 -2.13 20.68 11.21
CA ALA A 65 -1.20 21.79 11.05
C ALA A 65 -0.53 21.79 9.66
N VAL A 66 -0.20 22.99 9.18
CA VAL A 66 0.60 23.24 7.99
C VAL A 66 1.96 23.80 8.42
N LEU A 67 3.04 23.19 7.95
CA LEU A 67 4.39 23.76 8.06
C LEU A 67 4.55 24.80 6.95
N VAL A 68 4.35 26.07 7.28
CA VAL A 68 4.39 27.19 6.32
C VAL A 68 5.80 27.41 5.80
N ASP A 69 6.78 27.33 6.69
CA ASP A 69 8.20 27.46 6.38
C ASP A 69 9.03 26.71 7.44
N GLY A 70 10.29 26.43 7.13
CA GLY A 70 11.20 25.77 8.05
C GLY A 70 12.63 26.18 7.80
N ILE A 71 13.33 26.64 8.83
CA ILE A 71 14.71 27.10 8.72
C ILE A 71 15.62 26.43 9.74
N VAL A 72 16.91 26.34 9.42
CA VAL A 72 17.95 26.07 10.41
C VAL A 72 18.18 27.32 11.24
N ASP A 73 17.88 27.25 12.53
CA ASP A 73 17.95 28.35 13.48
C ASP A 73 19.07 28.16 14.50
N SER A 74 20.29 27.96 13.98
CA SER A 74 21.50 27.75 14.77
C SER A 74 22.36 29.01 14.82
N ARG A 75 23.13 29.19 15.91
CA ARG A 75 24.09 30.30 16.04
C ARG A 75 25.07 30.41 14.87
N ALA A 76 25.49 29.26 14.32
CA ALA A 76 26.43 29.20 13.21
C ALA A 76 25.82 29.59 11.85
N THR A 77 24.49 29.51 11.72
CA THR A 77 23.78 29.82 10.47
C THR A 77 23.04 31.15 10.55
N ASN A 78 23.07 31.84 11.69
CA ASN A 78 22.24 33.01 11.90
C ASN A 78 22.67 34.25 11.08
N SER A 79 23.91 34.26 10.60
CA SER A 79 24.42 35.30 9.70
C SER A 79 24.04 35.08 8.24
N LEU A 80 23.44 33.94 7.89
CA LEU A 80 23.00 33.64 6.52
C LEU A 80 21.57 34.17 6.27
N PRO A 81 21.25 34.58 5.03
CA PRO A 81 19.88 34.86 4.60
C PRO A 81 18.91 33.69 4.90
N GLU A 82 17.63 33.97 5.16
CA GLU A 82 16.66 32.94 5.52
C GLU A 82 16.40 31.91 4.41
N ASP A 83 16.45 32.34 3.14
CA ASP A 83 16.31 31.47 1.97
C ASP A 83 17.43 30.44 1.86
N GLU A 84 18.67 30.82 2.22
CA GLU A 84 19.81 29.90 2.31
C GLU A 84 19.73 28.96 3.53
N ARG A 85 18.82 29.24 4.47
CA ARG A 85 18.61 28.44 5.69
C ARG A 85 17.42 27.49 5.61
N ARG A 86 16.68 27.55 4.51
CA ARG A 86 15.38 26.88 4.33
C ARG A 86 15.51 25.36 4.21
N LEU A 87 14.57 24.65 4.84
CA LEU A 87 14.53 23.19 4.93
C LEU A 87 13.69 22.54 3.82
N PHE A 88 12.71 23.26 3.27
CA PHE A 88 11.82 22.78 2.21
C PHE A 88 11.31 23.95 1.36
N PRO A 89 11.05 23.74 0.05
CA PRO A 89 10.80 24.85 -0.88
C PRO A 89 9.39 25.45 -0.80
N SER A 90 8.41 24.70 -0.27
CA SER A 90 6.99 25.08 -0.22
C SER A 90 6.31 24.56 1.03
N ALA A 91 5.22 25.20 1.45
CA ALA A 91 4.46 24.79 2.63
C ALA A 91 4.02 23.32 2.57
N ILE A 92 4.03 22.64 3.72
CA ILE A 92 3.72 21.21 3.85
C ILE A 92 2.48 21.05 4.72
N ARG A 93 1.39 20.58 4.12
CA ARG A 93 0.17 20.24 4.85
C ARG A 93 0.32 18.84 5.45
N LEU A 94 0.41 18.76 6.78
CA LEU A 94 0.70 17.48 7.45
C LEU A 94 -0.40 16.43 7.27
N ALA A 95 -1.64 16.83 6.96
CA ALA A 95 -2.73 15.90 6.65
C ALA A 95 -2.44 15.04 5.41
N ASP A 96 -1.84 15.63 4.38
CA ASP A 96 -1.58 14.98 3.07
C ASP A 96 -0.35 14.05 3.14
N GLU A 97 0.49 14.22 4.16
CA GLU A 97 1.71 13.44 4.38
C GLU A 97 1.39 12.05 4.95
N HIS A 98 1.42 11.03 4.11
CA HIS A 98 1.09 9.66 4.52
C HIS A 98 2.14 9.04 5.46
N ASP A 99 3.42 9.46 5.36
CA ASP A 99 4.51 9.03 6.25
C ASP A 99 5.30 10.21 6.83
N LEU A 100 5.03 10.55 8.09
CA LEU A 100 5.72 11.63 8.81
C LEU A 100 7.20 11.34 9.06
N LYS A 101 7.62 10.08 9.01
CA LYS A 101 9.03 9.70 9.10
C LYS A 101 9.77 10.19 7.88
N ASP A 102 9.17 10.10 6.68
CA ASP A 102 9.73 10.61 5.41
C ASP A 102 9.80 12.14 5.39
N LEU A 103 8.85 12.82 6.05
CA LEU A 103 8.96 14.25 6.30
C LEU A 103 10.13 14.57 7.25
N ARG A 104 10.27 13.87 8.39
CA ARG A 104 11.44 14.04 9.28
C ARG A 104 12.75 13.76 8.54
N VAL A 105 12.76 12.73 7.70
CA VAL A 105 13.88 12.32 6.84
C VAL A 105 14.34 13.49 5.98
N LEU A 106 13.39 14.18 5.34
CA LEU A 106 13.60 15.36 4.50
C LEU A 106 14.14 16.53 5.33
N LEU A 107 13.47 16.88 6.44
CA LEU A 107 13.88 17.96 7.34
C LEU A 107 15.32 17.77 7.84
N CYS A 108 15.67 16.58 8.33
CA CYS A 108 17.04 16.28 8.78
C CYS A 108 18.06 16.30 7.65
N ARG A 109 17.69 15.90 6.42
CA ARG A 109 18.62 15.94 5.29
C ARG A 109 18.90 17.38 4.89
N ALA A 110 17.88 18.22 4.80
CA ALA A 110 18.03 19.63 4.44
C ALA A 110 18.94 20.38 5.44
N GLN A 111 18.85 20.06 6.74
CA GLN A 111 19.75 20.61 7.76
C GLN A 111 21.25 20.40 7.45
N ARG A 112 21.63 19.33 6.73
CA ARG A 112 23.04 19.04 6.41
C ARG A 112 23.63 20.03 5.41
N GLU A 113 22.83 20.44 4.43
CA GLU A 113 23.29 21.29 3.33
C GLU A 113 23.37 22.77 3.75
N VAL A 114 22.54 23.18 4.72
CA VAL A 114 22.47 24.57 5.19
C VAL A 114 23.71 24.99 5.98
N GLY A 115 24.34 26.10 5.58
CA GLY A 115 25.51 26.69 6.23
C GLY A 115 26.81 25.91 6.08
N ARG A 116 26.96 25.21 4.95
CA ARG A 116 28.17 24.49 4.59
C ARG A 116 29.17 25.42 3.89
N GLU A 117 30.41 25.45 4.37
CA GLU A 117 31.53 26.03 3.61
C GLU A 117 31.94 25.09 2.47
N SER A 118 32.16 25.65 1.28
CA SER A 118 32.41 24.91 0.03
C SER A 118 33.58 23.93 0.07
N SER A 119 34.53 24.13 1.00
CA SER A 119 35.76 23.35 1.18
C SER A 119 35.71 22.31 2.32
N ALA A 120 34.64 22.25 3.11
CA ALA A 120 34.56 21.33 4.24
C ALA A 120 34.23 19.88 3.84
N PRO A 121 34.88 18.85 4.43
CA PRO A 121 34.50 17.45 4.28
C PRO A 121 33.02 17.24 4.59
N ARG A 122 32.34 16.31 3.90
CA ARG A 122 30.90 16.05 4.06
C ARG A 122 30.53 15.90 5.55
N GLY A 123 29.94 16.95 6.11
CA GLY A 123 29.58 17.03 7.52
C GLY A 123 28.44 16.08 7.87
N ARG A 124 28.53 15.43 9.04
CA ARG A 124 27.57 14.42 9.51
C ARG A 124 26.41 15.00 10.31
N ASN A 125 26.37 16.32 10.57
CA ASN A 125 25.41 16.94 11.50
C ASN A 125 24.05 17.23 10.85
N ASN A 126 23.01 16.52 11.29
CA ASN A 126 21.63 16.59 10.82
C ASN A 126 20.60 16.74 11.95
N THR A 127 21.05 17.28 13.07
CA THR A 127 20.28 17.49 14.30
C THR A 127 20.59 18.89 14.84
N LYS A 128 20.58 19.89 13.96
CA LYS A 128 20.78 21.31 14.27
C LYS A 128 19.51 21.87 14.92
N ARG A 129 19.62 23.05 15.54
CA ARG A 129 18.45 23.78 16.02
C ARG A 129 17.63 24.19 14.80
N ILE A 130 16.35 23.84 14.79
CA ILE A 130 15.43 24.16 13.69
C ILE A 130 14.22 24.93 14.21
N ARG A 131 13.64 25.72 13.32
CA ARG A 131 12.42 26.48 13.54
C ARG A 131 11.46 26.14 12.41
N LEU A 132 10.29 25.64 12.77
CA LEU A 132 9.20 25.32 11.84
C LEU A 132 8.07 26.31 12.09
N ARG A 133 7.79 27.17 11.11
CA ARG A 133 6.68 28.12 11.15
C ARG A 133 5.40 27.37 10.82
N LEU A 134 4.38 27.54 11.66
CA LEU A 134 3.17 26.73 11.69
C LEU A 134 1.94 27.61 11.46
N GLN A 135 1.01 27.05 10.71
CA GLN A 135 -0.40 27.40 10.76
C GLN A 135 -1.14 26.20 11.36
N VAL A 136 -1.78 26.39 12.52
CA VAL A 136 -2.52 25.33 13.21
C VAL A 136 -3.98 25.77 13.33
N PRO A 137 -4.93 25.09 12.67
CA PRO A 137 -6.36 25.38 12.81
C PRO A 137 -6.79 25.46 14.27
N GLY A 138 -7.49 26.54 14.64
CA GLY A 138 -7.97 26.77 16.01
C GLY A 138 -6.94 27.32 17.01
N TYR A 139 -5.74 27.72 16.55
CA TYR A 139 -4.71 28.36 17.38
C TYR A 139 -4.32 29.73 16.83
N THR A 140 -4.23 30.71 17.72
CA THR A 140 -3.75 32.07 17.42
C THR A 140 -2.35 32.29 17.99
N LEU A 141 -1.73 33.44 17.68
CA LEU A 141 -0.44 33.83 18.26
C LEU A 141 -0.43 33.85 19.80
N ALA A 142 -1.58 34.14 20.43
CA ALA A 142 -1.72 34.12 21.89
C ALA A 142 -1.68 32.70 22.47
N ASP A 143 -1.93 31.67 21.64
CA ASP A 143 -2.05 30.27 22.06
C ASP A 143 -0.71 29.51 22.04
N ALA A 144 0.43 30.19 21.90
CA ALA A 144 1.75 29.54 21.85
C ALA A 144 1.98 28.60 23.05
N ALA A 145 1.68 29.05 24.27
CA ALA A 145 1.82 28.23 25.48
C ALA A 145 0.85 27.04 25.52
N LYS A 146 -0.39 27.23 25.02
CA LYS A 146 -1.41 26.19 24.92
C LYS A 146 -1.00 25.11 23.92
N LEU A 147 -0.51 25.52 22.74
CA LEU A 147 0.01 24.59 21.74
C LEU A 147 1.22 23.83 22.28
N ALA A 148 2.16 24.52 22.92
CA ALA A 148 3.34 23.88 23.50
C ALA A 148 2.97 22.79 24.51
N THR A 149 1.99 23.07 25.38
CA THR A 149 1.46 22.11 26.37
C THR A 149 0.75 20.92 25.71
N GLY A 150 -0.07 21.17 24.69
CA GLY A 150 -0.73 20.11 23.91
C GLY A 150 0.27 19.22 23.16
N LEU A 151 1.41 19.79 22.73
CA LEU A 151 2.49 19.05 22.08
C LEU A 151 3.38 18.29 23.06
N SER A 152 3.45 18.68 24.35
CA SER A 152 4.28 17.96 25.34
C SER A 152 3.61 16.73 25.93
N SER A 153 2.28 16.69 25.98
CA SER A 153 1.53 15.65 26.70
C SER A 153 0.82 14.70 25.73
N PRO A 154 0.62 13.42 26.10
CA PRO A 154 -0.25 12.52 25.33
C PRO A 154 -1.68 13.07 25.28
N PRO A 155 -2.45 12.82 24.21
CA PRO A 155 -3.84 13.25 24.14
C PRO A 155 -4.65 12.58 25.25
N ILE A 156 -5.51 13.35 25.94
CA ILE A 156 -6.44 12.81 26.92
C ILE A 156 -7.42 11.91 26.17
N SER A 157 -7.45 10.61 26.50
CA SER A 157 -8.46 9.67 26.04
C SER A 157 -9.82 10.06 26.64
N HIS A 158 -10.56 10.93 25.96
CA HIS A 158 -11.98 11.13 26.25
C HIS A 158 -12.79 10.04 25.53
N GLY A 159 -13.44 9.13 26.28
CA GLY A 159 -14.44 8.25 25.67
C GLY A 159 -14.88 6.94 26.33
N GLU A 160 -14.60 6.66 27.61
CA GLU A 160 -15.15 5.47 28.32
C GLU A 160 -16.57 5.68 28.90
N GLY A 161 -17.26 6.78 28.56
CA GLY A 161 -18.46 7.23 29.30
C GLY A 161 -19.82 7.22 28.59
N VAL A 162 -19.94 6.82 27.32
CA VAL A 162 -21.20 7.05 26.55
C VAL A 162 -21.85 5.75 26.03
N LEU A 163 -21.24 4.58 26.28
CA LEU A 163 -21.68 3.30 25.70
C LEU A 163 -22.73 2.52 26.51
N GLN A 164 -23.27 3.06 27.61
CA GLN A 164 -24.24 2.32 28.45
C GLN A 164 -25.72 2.59 28.16
N GLU A 165 -26.08 3.60 27.35
CA GLU A 165 -27.50 4.01 27.23
C GLU A 165 -28.14 3.78 25.85
N VAL A 166 -27.36 3.39 24.83
CA VAL A 166 -27.88 3.14 23.46
C VAL A 166 -28.16 1.65 23.20
N THR A 167 -27.64 0.75 24.03
CA THR A 167 -27.71 -0.73 23.83
C THR A 167 -29.09 -1.35 24.13
N ARG A 168 -30.17 -0.57 24.30
CA ARG A 168 -31.51 -1.10 24.61
C ARG A 168 -32.53 -1.11 23.48
N LEU A 169 -32.25 -0.57 22.29
CA LEU A 169 -33.30 -0.37 21.26
C LEU A 169 -33.02 -0.88 19.84
N ALA A 170 -31.99 -1.70 19.59
CA ALA A 170 -31.67 -2.14 18.22
C ALA A 170 -31.38 -3.66 18.08
N ASN A 171 -32.18 -4.51 18.72
CA ASN A 171 -32.23 -5.93 18.38
C ASN A 171 -33.30 -6.18 17.30
N GLU A 172 -32.87 -6.29 16.03
CA GLU A 172 -33.25 -7.32 15.04
C GLU A 172 -32.39 -7.15 13.75
N PRO A 173 -32.16 -8.22 12.95
CA PRO A 173 -30.83 -8.48 12.38
C PRO A 173 -30.68 -8.12 10.89
N THR A 174 -29.56 -7.47 10.55
CA THR A 174 -28.95 -7.56 9.21
C THR A 174 -27.44 -7.67 9.40
N ALA A 175 -26.89 -8.88 9.19
CA ALA A 175 -25.49 -9.18 9.46
C ALA A 175 -24.56 -8.64 8.36
N LEU A 176 -23.84 -7.56 8.67
CA LEU A 176 -22.57 -7.22 8.03
C LEU A 176 -21.45 -7.57 9.02
N ALA A 177 -20.43 -8.26 8.53
CA ALA A 177 -19.33 -8.83 9.31
C ALA A 177 -18.61 -7.79 10.20
N THR A 178 -18.54 -8.09 11.50
CA THR A 178 -17.76 -7.36 12.51
C THR A 178 -16.41 -8.05 12.74
N ALA A 179 -15.45 -7.29 13.26
CA ALA A 179 -14.04 -7.62 13.54
C ALA A 179 -13.79 -8.98 14.23
N PRO A 180 -12.59 -9.59 14.05
CA PRO A 180 -12.32 -10.97 14.46
C PRO A 180 -12.34 -11.16 15.99
N SER A 181 -13.04 -12.23 16.40
CA SER A 181 -13.13 -12.70 17.79
C SER A 181 -11.87 -13.49 18.20
N THR A 182 -11.39 -13.26 19.42
CA THR A 182 -10.28 -13.96 20.08
C THR A 182 -10.73 -15.18 20.91
N ALA A 183 -11.90 -15.76 20.64
CA ALA A 183 -12.40 -16.90 21.42
C ALA A 183 -11.67 -18.23 21.12
N PRO A 184 -11.36 -19.05 22.15
CA PRO A 184 -10.76 -20.38 21.96
C PRO A 184 -11.76 -21.39 21.35
N PHE A 185 -11.26 -22.25 20.48
CA PHE A 185 -12.04 -23.17 19.63
C PHE A 185 -12.49 -24.44 20.39
N GLU A 186 -13.76 -24.82 20.29
CA GLU A 186 -14.20 -26.18 20.64
C GLU A 186 -13.70 -27.18 19.58
N LYS A 187 -13.05 -28.26 20.04
CA LYS A 187 -12.55 -29.34 19.17
C LYS A 187 -13.70 -30.00 18.40
N ALA A 188 -13.89 -29.57 17.14
CA ALA A 188 -14.76 -30.25 16.20
C ALA A 188 -14.21 -31.67 15.90
N LYS A 189 -14.89 -32.67 16.46
CA LYS A 189 -14.73 -34.08 16.07
C LYS A 189 -15.26 -34.24 14.64
N ASN A 190 -14.35 -34.30 13.66
CA ASN A 190 -14.44 -35.07 12.41
C ASN A 190 -13.19 -34.79 11.54
N HIS A 191 -12.12 -35.56 11.75
CA HIS A 191 -10.81 -35.39 11.09
C HIS A 191 -10.67 -36.15 9.75
N ALA A 192 -11.72 -36.27 8.91
CA ALA A 192 -11.64 -37.16 7.74
C ALA A 192 -12.18 -36.63 6.39
N ALA A 193 -12.56 -35.36 6.24
CA ALA A 193 -13.02 -34.82 4.95
C ALA A 193 -12.24 -33.57 4.51
N GLY A 194 -11.68 -33.60 3.30
CA GLY A 194 -11.49 -32.40 2.47
C GLY A 194 -10.19 -31.60 2.59
N GLU A 195 -9.01 -32.22 2.67
CA GLU A 195 -7.77 -31.45 2.48
C GLU A 195 -7.59 -31.03 1.01
N THR A 196 -7.34 -29.74 0.79
CA THR A 196 -7.08 -29.15 -0.53
C THR A 196 -5.58 -28.99 -0.77
N ALA A 197 -5.14 -29.14 -2.03
CA ALA A 197 -3.76 -28.87 -2.42
C ALA A 197 -3.51 -27.36 -2.47
N VAL A 198 -2.50 -26.90 -1.72
CA VAL A 198 -2.15 -25.48 -1.58
C VAL A 198 -0.68 -25.27 -1.89
N MET A 199 -0.38 -24.24 -2.68
CA MET A 199 0.97 -23.73 -2.86
C MET A 199 1.33 -22.82 -1.69
N MET A 200 2.30 -23.24 -0.88
CA MET A 200 2.84 -22.45 0.22
C MET A 200 4.07 -21.68 -0.26
N VAL A 201 4.06 -20.36 -0.07
CA VAL A 201 5.16 -19.47 -0.46
C VAL A 201 5.59 -18.66 0.75
N HIS A 202 6.83 -18.86 1.21
CA HIS A 202 7.40 -17.99 2.24
C HIS A 202 8.00 -16.75 1.61
N VAL A 203 7.59 -15.58 2.10
CA VAL A 203 8.12 -14.30 1.63
C VAL A 203 9.07 -13.74 2.70
N PRO A 204 10.35 -13.54 2.37
CA PRO A 204 11.30 -12.99 3.33
C PRO A 204 10.99 -11.52 3.64
N GLN A 205 11.31 -11.05 4.84
CA GLN A 205 11.10 -9.65 5.25
C GLN A 205 12.10 -8.65 4.62
N ALA A 206 12.73 -9.02 3.52
CA ALA A 206 13.61 -8.12 2.78
C ALA A 206 12.76 -7.04 2.06
N PRO A 207 13.20 -5.77 1.98
CA PRO A 207 12.39 -4.69 1.41
C PRO A 207 11.86 -4.96 0.00
N TYR A 208 12.67 -5.51 -0.90
CA TYR A 208 12.22 -5.85 -2.27
C TYR A 208 11.25 -7.03 -2.28
N ALA A 209 11.40 -8.01 -1.40
CA ALA A 209 10.49 -9.16 -1.36
C ALA A 209 9.08 -8.75 -0.89
N LEU A 210 8.99 -7.84 0.08
CA LEU A 210 7.71 -7.29 0.53
C LEU A 210 7.10 -6.33 -0.48
N LEU A 211 7.93 -5.54 -1.17
CA LEU A 211 7.45 -4.69 -2.27
C LEU A 211 6.93 -5.54 -3.44
N ASN A 212 7.63 -6.62 -3.79
CA ASN A 212 7.17 -7.59 -4.78
C ASN A 212 5.87 -8.27 -4.36
N LEU A 213 5.69 -8.57 -3.06
CA LEU A 213 4.42 -9.15 -2.57
C LEU A 213 3.29 -8.13 -2.67
N SER A 214 3.54 -6.87 -2.31
CA SER A 214 2.56 -5.80 -2.43
C SER A 214 2.11 -5.61 -3.88
N VAL A 215 3.07 -5.44 -4.81
CA VAL A 215 2.75 -5.29 -6.24
C VAL A 215 2.14 -6.57 -6.80
N GLY A 216 2.61 -7.73 -6.34
CA GLY A 216 2.07 -9.02 -6.76
C GLY A 216 0.62 -9.24 -6.37
N LEU A 217 0.22 -8.83 -5.15
CA LEU A 217 -1.17 -8.88 -4.70
C LEU A 217 -2.06 -7.89 -5.45
N GLU A 218 -1.53 -6.73 -5.84
CA GLU A 218 -2.25 -5.72 -6.64
C GLU A 218 -2.43 -6.17 -8.10
N THR A 219 -1.45 -6.88 -8.64
CA THR A 219 -1.39 -7.28 -10.05
C THR A 219 -1.66 -8.76 -10.27
N ASN A 220 -2.15 -9.46 -9.23
CA ASN A 220 -2.50 -10.88 -9.27
C ASN A 220 -1.36 -11.79 -9.78
N THR A 221 -0.11 -11.44 -9.49
CA THR A 221 1.09 -12.09 -10.06
C THR A 221 2.16 -12.37 -9.02
N TRP A 222 2.76 -13.55 -9.06
CA TRP A 222 3.99 -13.85 -8.31
C TRP A 222 4.98 -14.61 -9.17
N GLY A 223 6.27 -14.40 -8.92
CA GLY A 223 7.34 -14.92 -9.73
C GLY A 223 8.33 -15.78 -8.94
N PHE A 224 8.85 -16.80 -9.61
CA PHE A 224 9.89 -17.69 -9.12
C PHE A 224 11.10 -17.67 -10.06
N PRO A 225 12.33 -17.87 -9.54
CA PRO A 225 13.50 -17.93 -10.40
C PRO A 225 13.56 -19.25 -11.17
N GLY A 226 14.04 -19.19 -12.41
CA GLY A 226 14.21 -20.36 -13.28
C GLY A 226 12.90 -20.88 -13.88
N VAL A 227 13.00 -22.01 -14.58
CA VAL A 227 11.86 -22.71 -15.20
C VAL A 227 11.36 -23.76 -14.23
N LEU A 228 10.18 -23.57 -13.67
CA LEU A 228 9.59 -24.46 -12.67
C LEU A 228 8.26 -25.00 -13.15
N THR A 229 7.98 -26.25 -12.78
CA THR A 229 6.68 -26.88 -12.94
C THR A 229 6.12 -27.22 -11.57
N TYR A 230 4.80 -27.16 -11.45
CA TYR A 230 4.08 -27.47 -10.22
C TYR A 230 2.94 -28.43 -10.52
N PRO A 231 2.63 -29.37 -9.59
CA PRO A 231 1.37 -30.10 -9.61
C PRO A 231 0.18 -29.13 -9.58
N SER A 232 -1.03 -29.61 -9.85
CA SER A 232 -2.24 -28.80 -9.67
C SER A 232 -2.44 -28.40 -8.21
N TYR A 233 -2.76 -27.14 -8.00
CA TYR A 233 -3.16 -26.55 -6.73
C TYR A 233 -4.34 -25.61 -6.97
N GLU A 234 -5.14 -25.42 -5.94
CA GLU A 234 -6.35 -24.59 -5.99
C GLU A 234 -6.15 -23.27 -5.23
N TYR A 235 -5.16 -23.22 -4.33
CA TYR A 235 -4.87 -22.06 -3.49
C TYR A 235 -3.38 -21.77 -3.45
N VAL A 236 -3.05 -20.50 -3.20
CA VAL A 236 -1.71 -20.00 -2.92
C VAL A 236 -1.77 -19.27 -1.58
N ILE A 237 -0.89 -19.62 -0.65
CA ILE A 237 -0.77 -18.94 0.65
C ILE A 237 0.64 -18.37 0.79
N PHE A 238 0.72 -17.05 0.91
CA PHE A 238 1.95 -16.35 1.23
C PHE A 238 2.08 -16.17 2.73
N GLY A 239 3.22 -16.55 3.32
CA GLY A 239 3.51 -16.33 4.73
C GLY A 239 4.67 -15.37 4.96
N ILE A 240 4.49 -14.40 5.86
CA ILE A 240 5.52 -13.46 6.32
C ILE A 240 5.63 -13.47 7.85
N GLY A 241 6.77 -13.01 8.38
CA GLY A 241 6.96 -12.84 9.83
C GLY A 241 7.88 -13.88 10.46
N ALA A 242 7.59 -15.16 10.25
CA ALA A 242 8.38 -16.24 10.83
C ALA A 242 9.71 -16.49 10.07
N SER A 243 10.81 -16.65 10.80
CA SER A 243 12.11 -17.07 10.23
C SER A 243 12.12 -18.59 9.96
N PRO A 244 12.30 -19.04 8.70
CA PRO A 244 12.12 -20.43 8.30
C PRO A 244 13.34 -21.33 8.55
N ARG A 245 14.51 -20.76 8.85
CA ARG A 245 15.76 -21.51 9.07
C ARG A 245 15.87 -22.06 10.49
N VAL A 246 14.87 -22.84 10.89
CA VAL A 246 14.80 -23.55 12.17
C VAL A 246 14.29 -24.98 11.95
N GLN A 247 14.40 -25.82 12.97
CA GLN A 247 13.79 -27.16 12.95
C GLN A 247 12.26 -27.03 12.91
N LEU A 248 11.59 -28.10 12.45
CA LEU A 248 10.13 -28.06 12.30
C LEU A 248 9.44 -27.80 13.64
N ASP A 249 9.86 -28.45 14.73
CA ASP A 249 9.18 -28.27 16.02
C ASP A 249 9.31 -26.83 16.55
N ASP A 250 10.48 -26.18 16.38
CA ASP A 250 10.66 -24.76 16.68
C ASP A 250 9.83 -23.84 15.77
N TRP A 251 9.60 -24.26 14.52
CA TRP A 251 8.78 -23.52 13.57
C TRP A 251 7.30 -23.57 13.94
N LEU A 252 6.81 -24.73 14.37
CA LEU A 252 5.42 -24.92 14.79
C LEU A 252 5.07 -24.07 16.04
N GLY A 253 6.06 -23.70 16.86
CA GLY A 253 5.88 -22.78 17.98
C GLY A 253 5.79 -21.29 17.61
N LYS A 254 5.76 -20.92 16.33
CA LYS A 254 5.75 -19.52 15.87
C LYS A 254 4.40 -19.11 15.30
N SER A 255 4.24 -17.81 15.05
CA SER A 255 3.15 -17.24 14.28
C SER A 255 3.63 -16.52 13.01
N ALA A 256 2.72 -16.34 12.05
CA ALA A 256 2.96 -15.62 10.81
C ALA A 256 1.71 -14.86 10.33
N THR A 257 1.90 -13.81 9.55
CA THR A 257 0.81 -13.24 8.76
C THR A 257 0.68 -14.04 7.47
N LEU A 258 -0.55 -14.46 7.14
CA LEU A 258 -0.88 -15.22 5.96
C LEU A 258 -1.74 -14.38 5.00
N TYR A 259 -1.34 -14.34 3.73
CA TYR A 259 -2.16 -13.84 2.63
C TYR A 259 -2.71 -15.05 1.89
N VAL A 260 -4.03 -15.16 1.87
CA VAL A 260 -4.75 -16.30 1.32
C VAL A 260 -5.27 -15.90 -0.06
N CYS A 261 -4.86 -16.65 -1.09
CA CYS A 261 -5.24 -16.39 -2.47
C CYS A 261 -5.79 -17.65 -3.15
N GLN A 262 -6.79 -17.49 -4.01
CA GLN A 262 -7.22 -18.55 -4.94
C GLN A 262 -6.23 -18.63 -6.10
N ALA A 263 -5.94 -19.84 -6.58
CA ALA A 263 -5.10 -20.01 -7.75
C ALA A 263 -5.79 -19.48 -9.02
N GLY A 264 -5.09 -18.64 -9.79
CA GLY A 264 -5.56 -18.09 -11.05
C GLY A 264 -4.83 -18.75 -12.22
N ALA A 265 -4.15 -17.94 -13.04
CA ALA A 265 -3.35 -18.45 -14.16
C ALA A 265 -2.33 -19.52 -13.71
N ARG A 266 -2.31 -20.65 -14.42
CA ARG A 266 -1.33 -21.73 -14.23
C ARG A 266 0.10 -21.20 -14.42
N PRO A 267 1.13 -21.90 -13.90
CA PRO A 267 2.51 -21.47 -14.09
C PRO A 267 2.83 -21.18 -15.56
N TYR A 268 3.30 -19.96 -15.84
CA TYR A 268 3.60 -19.49 -17.18
C TYR A 268 4.94 -18.75 -17.22
N MET A 269 5.49 -18.56 -18.41
CA MET A 269 6.80 -17.94 -18.59
C MET A 269 6.67 -16.41 -18.68
N ALA A 270 7.45 -15.70 -17.87
CA ALA A 270 7.52 -14.25 -17.91
C ALA A 270 8.11 -13.77 -19.25
N THR A 271 7.42 -12.83 -19.88
CA THR A 271 7.82 -12.24 -21.17
C THR A 271 8.45 -10.85 -21.02
N ALA A 272 8.29 -10.21 -19.86
CA ALA A 272 8.69 -8.83 -19.61
C ALA A 272 8.96 -8.55 -18.12
N PRO A 273 9.82 -7.57 -17.75
CA PRO A 273 9.98 -7.15 -16.35
C PRO A 273 8.65 -6.68 -15.75
N HIS A 274 8.28 -7.20 -14.57
CA HIS A 274 7.03 -6.84 -13.87
C HIS A 274 7.26 -6.54 -12.40
N MET A 275 8.06 -7.36 -11.72
CA MET A 275 8.30 -7.15 -10.30
C MET A 275 9.13 -5.87 -10.09
N PRO A 276 8.92 -5.12 -8.99
CA PRO A 276 9.67 -3.92 -8.65
C PRO A 276 11.19 -4.04 -8.82
N ASP A 277 11.78 -5.17 -8.45
CA ASP A 277 13.21 -5.42 -8.62
C ASP A 277 13.61 -5.78 -10.06
N GLU A 278 12.74 -6.41 -10.84
CA GLU A 278 12.94 -6.61 -12.29
C GLU A 278 12.90 -5.29 -13.05
N ILE A 279 11.95 -4.42 -12.72
CA ILE A 279 11.80 -3.08 -13.32
C ILE A 279 13.04 -2.25 -13.00
N ALA A 280 13.46 -2.23 -11.73
CA ALA A 280 14.64 -1.48 -11.30
C ALA A 280 15.93 -1.96 -12.00
N GLU A 281 16.03 -3.26 -12.30
CA GLU A 281 17.19 -3.86 -12.98
C GLU A 281 17.04 -3.91 -14.51
N GLY A 282 15.89 -3.55 -15.07
CA GLY A 282 15.61 -3.61 -16.52
C GLY A 282 15.68 -5.02 -17.12
N ARG A 283 15.45 -6.07 -16.34
CA ARG A 283 15.55 -7.47 -16.80
C ARG A 283 14.59 -8.40 -16.05
N VAL A 284 14.15 -9.46 -16.72
CA VAL A 284 13.38 -10.55 -16.10
C VAL A 284 14.29 -11.36 -15.16
N LYS A 285 13.87 -11.51 -13.91
CA LYS A 285 14.53 -12.30 -12.86
C LYS A 285 13.67 -13.50 -12.47
N TRP A 286 12.38 -13.30 -12.45
CA TRP A 286 11.37 -14.25 -11.97
C TRP A 286 10.67 -14.88 -13.16
N LEU A 287 11.40 -15.82 -13.77
CA LEU A 287 11.09 -16.40 -15.07
C LEU A 287 9.80 -17.22 -15.08
N THR A 288 9.50 -17.96 -14.02
CA THR A 288 8.20 -18.67 -13.89
C THR A 288 7.25 -17.80 -13.08
N ARG A 289 6.08 -17.47 -13.62
CA ARG A 289 5.03 -16.72 -12.93
C ARG A 289 3.81 -17.58 -12.65
N ILE A 290 3.07 -17.20 -11.63
CA ILE A 290 1.74 -17.72 -11.32
C ILE A 290 0.76 -16.56 -11.21
N GLY A 291 -0.47 -16.80 -11.65
CA GLY A 291 -1.60 -15.91 -11.37
C GLY A 291 -2.35 -16.37 -10.11
N PHE A 292 -2.92 -15.43 -9.38
CA PHE A 292 -3.77 -15.73 -8.21
C PHE A 292 -4.70 -14.57 -7.92
N GLU A 293 -5.74 -14.84 -7.13
CA GLU A 293 -6.72 -13.87 -6.69
C GLU A 293 -6.70 -13.75 -5.16
N PRO A 294 -6.29 -12.61 -4.58
CA PRO A 294 -6.27 -12.43 -3.12
C PRO A 294 -7.67 -12.54 -2.53
N LEU A 295 -7.89 -13.37 -1.52
CA LEU A 295 -9.18 -13.54 -0.84
C LEU A 295 -9.22 -12.84 0.54
N GLY A 296 -8.09 -12.81 1.24
CA GLY A 296 -8.02 -12.22 2.56
C GLY A 296 -6.64 -12.28 3.21
N ARG A 297 -6.53 -11.64 4.37
CA ARG A 297 -5.33 -11.62 5.22
C ARG A 297 -5.68 -12.08 6.62
N LEU A 298 -4.82 -12.92 7.19
CA LEU A 298 -4.87 -13.34 8.59
C LEU A 298 -3.57 -12.92 9.27
N ASP A 299 -3.68 -12.20 10.38
CA ASP A 299 -2.53 -11.78 11.18
C ASP A 299 -2.31 -12.71 12.38
N ASP A 300 -1.05 -12.78 12.82
CA ASP A 300 -0.60 -13.54 13.99
C ASP A 300 -1.12 -15.00 14.03
N VAL A 301 -1.08 -15.67 12.87
CA VAL A 301 -1.60 -17.03 12.72
C VAL A 301 -0.61 -18.02 13.33
N PRO A 302 -1.00 -18.83 14.34
CA PRO A 302 -0.15 -19.91 14.84
C PRO A 302 0.18 -20.91 13.74
N LEU A 303 1.44 -21.35 13.69
CA LEU A 303 1.94 -22.29 12.68
C LEU A 303 1.90 -23.75 13.14
N GLY A 304 1.57 -23.99 14.42
CA GLY A 304 1.40 -25.30 15.05
C GLY A 304 -0.05 -25.79 15.03
N ASP A 305 -0.36 -26.74 15.91
CA ASP A 305 -1.66 -27.43 15.96
C ASP A 305 -2.84 -26.50 16.36
N ASP A 306 -2.54 -25.35 16.98
CA ASP A 306 -3.54 -24.31 17.31
C ASP A 306 -3.91 -23.42 16.10
N GLY A 307 -3.21 -23.60 14.98
CA GLY A 307 -3.39 -22.85 13.73
C GLY A 307 -4.37 -23.51 12.75
N PRO A 308 -4.81 -22.78 11.71
CA PRO A 308 -5.66 -23.32 10.66
C PRO A 308 -4.89 -24.12 9.58
N LEU A 309 -3.55 -24.12 9.62
CA LEU A 309 -2.71 -24.87 8.70
C LEU A 309 -2.44 -26.27 9.24
N SER A 310 -2.54 -27.29 8.38
CA SER A 310 -2.01 -28.61 8.75
C SER A 310 -0.50 -28.55 8.98
N ARG A 311 0.05 -29.52 9.74
CA ARG A 311 1.49 -29.67 9.93
C ARG A 311 2.25 -29.78 8.60
N SER A 312 1.66 -30.42 7.59
CA SER A 312 2.27 -30.55 6.25
C SER A 312 2.33 -29.23 5.49
N ALA A 313 1.28 -28.41 5.56
CA ALA A 313 1.23 -27.08 4.94
C ALA A 313 2.14 -26.10 5.67
N SER A 314 2.18 -26.15 7.00
CA SER A 314 3.10 -25.35 7.80
C SER A 314 4.57 -25.68 7.49
N ASP A 315 4.92 -26.97 7.39
CA ASP A 315 6.27 -27.37 6.97
C ASP A 315 6.57 -27.01 5.51
N ALA A 316 5.60 -27.09 4.60
CA ALA A 316 5.77 -26.65 3.23
C ALA A 316 6.09 -25.14 3.16
N LEU A 317 5.41 -24.31 3.96
CA LEU A 317 5.71 -22.89 4.09
C LEU A 317 7.14 -22.67 4.59
N ARG A 318 7.56 -23.38 5.65
CA ARG A 318 8.94 -23.34 6.15
C ARG A 318 9.96 -23.70 5.07
N ARG A 319 9.76 -24.82 4.38
CA ARG A 319 10.67 -25.32 3.32
C ARG A 319 10.71 -24.42 2.09
N SER A 320 9.65 -23.69 1.80
CA SER A 320 9.66 -22.65 0.76
C SER A 320 10.73 -21.60 1.08
N GLY A 321 10.78 -21.13 2.32
CA GLY A 321 11.72 -20.11 2.78
C GLY A 321 13.18 -20.58 2.86
N THR A 322 13.42 -21.88 3.07
CA THR A 322 14.78 -22.45 3.06
C THR A 322 15.29 -22.73 1.64
N HIS A 323 14.40 -22.94 0.66
CA HIS A 323 14.74 -23.31 -0.71
C HIS A 323 14.45 -22.17 -1.70
N ARG A 324 15.11 -21.02 -1.49
CA ARG A 324 15.07 -19.85 -2.39
C ARG A 324 13.66 -19.26 -2.63
N GLY A 325 12.70 -19.48 -1.72
CA GLY A 325 11.33 -19.00 -1.87
C GLY A 325 10.52 -19.78 -2.93
N PHE A 326 11.02 -20.92 -3.41
CA PHE A 326 10.24 -21.76 -4.31
C PHE A 326 8.96 -22.21 -3.62
N GLY A 327 7.83 -22.09 -4.32
CA GLY A 327 6.56 -22.61 -3.84
C GLY A 327 6.69 -24.09 -3.47
N ARG A 328 6.07 -24.49 -2.36
CA ARG A 328 6.01 -25.89 -1.92
C ARG A 328 4.58 -26.33 -1.76
N MET A 329 4.27 -27.52 -2.24
CA MET A 329 2.94 -28.09 -2.09
C MET A 329 2.74 -28.50 -0.63
N GLY A 330 1.64 -28.05 -0.06
CA GLY A 330 1.08 -28.51 1.20
C GLY A 330 -0.36 -28.96 1.00
N ARG A 331 -0.95 -29.52 2.04
CA ARG A 331 -2.38 -29.86 2.08
C ARG A 331 -2.98 -29.28 3.34
N THR A 332 -4.14 -28.66 3.26
CA THR A 332 -4.82 -28.12 4.45
C THR A 332 -6.31 -28.08 4.25
N ASN A 333 -7.06 -28.02 5.34
CA ASN A 333 -8.50 -27.80 5.27
C ASN A 333 -8.77 -26.29 5.10
N MET A 334 -9.14 -25.89 3.89
CA MET A 334 -9.40 -24.49 3.57
C MET A 334 -10.61 -23.92 4.30
N ASN A 335 -11.58 -24.75 4.71
CA ASN A 335 -12.74 -24.26 5.47
C ASN A 335 -12.35 -23.67 6.82
N LEU A 336 -11.30 -24.20 7.48
CA LEU A 336 -10.78 -23.60 8.72
C LEU A 336 -10.17 -22.21 8.49
N ILE A 337 -9.56 -22.01 7.32
CA ILE A 337 -8.98 -20.73 6.94
C ILE A 337 -10.09 -19.73 6.60
N PHE A 338 -11.08 -20.15 5.81
CA PHE A 338 -12.23 -19.32 5.46
C PHE A 338 -13.05 -18.93 6.68
N GLN A 339 -13.27 -19.84 7.63
CA GLN A 339 -13.91 -19.53 8.90
C GLN A 339 -13.18 -18.41 9.66
N ARG A 340 -11.84 -18.44 9.71
CA ARG A 340 -11.05 -17.38 10.34
C ARG A 340 -11.09 -16.05 9.58
N LEU A 341 -11.29 -16.10 8.27
CA LEU A 341 -11.51 -14.92 7.43
C LEU A 341 -12.95 -14.39 7.52
N GLY A 342 -13.88 -15.10 8.18
CA GLY A 342 -15.29 -14.77 8.18
C GLY A 342 -15.98 -15.04 6.84
N LEU A 343 -15.42 -15.93 6.02
CA LEU A 343 -15.91 -16.28 4.68
C LEU A 343 -16.68 -17.60 4.73
N THR A 344 -17.77 -17.67 3.96
CA THR A 344 -18.54 -18.90 3.76
C THR A 344 -18.22 -19.47 2.40
N ALA A 345 -17.82 -20.74 2.36
CA ALA A 345 -17.47 -21.44 1.14
C ALA A 345 -18.54 -22.45 0.73
N ASP A 346 -18.81 -22.50 -0.56
CA ASP A 346 -19.58 -23.57 -1.20
C ASP A 346 -18.65 -24.72 -1.58
N THR A 347 -19.16 -25.95 -1.56
CA THR A 347 -18.38 -27.12 -1.97
C THR A 347 -18.68 -27.44 -3.42
N LEU A 348 -17.71 -27.23 -4.32
CA LEU A 348 -17.84 -27.61 -5.73
C LEU A 348 -17.94 -29.14 -5.90
N GLU A 349 -18.36 -29.60 -7.08
CA GLU A 349 -18.47 -31.03 -7.44
C GLU A 349 -17.20 -31.86 -7.17
N ARG A 350 -16.01 -31.23 -7.18
CA ARG A 350 -14.71 -31.87 -6.88
C ARG A 350 -14.32 -31.85 -5.39
N GLY A 351 -15.20 -31.39 -4.50
CA GLY A 351 -14.92 -31.25 -3.06
C GLY A 351 -13.95 -30.12 -2.72
N VAL A 352 -13.69 -29.21 -3.66
CA VAL A 352 -12.87 -28.01 -3.43
C VAL A 352 -13.79 -26.91 -2.91
N PRO A 353 -13.54 -26.36 -1.71
CA PRO A 353 -14.35 -25.26 -1.20
C PRO A 353 -14.05 -24.00 -2.01
N GLN A 354 -15.06 -23.25 -2.45
CA GLN A 354 -14.91 -21.99 -3.19
C GLN A 354 -15.66 -20.88 -2.45
N VAL A 355 -15.04 -19.71 -2.36
CA VAL A 355 -15.66 -18.51 -1.75
C VAL A 355 -16.10 -17.58 -2.86
N PRO A 356 -17.37 -17.11 -2.86
CA PRO A 356 -17.83 -16.03 -3.73
C PRO A 356 -16.99 -14.76 -3.54
N PHE A 357 -16.56 -14.16 -4.64
CA PHE A 357 -15.75 -12.94 -4.66
C PHE A 357 -16.49 -11.76 -3.99
N SER A 358 -17.82 -11.77 -4.01
CA SER A 358 -18.67 -10.79 -3.32
C SER A 358 -18.52 -10.76 -1.79
N GLN A 359 -18.03 -11.85 -1.18
CA GLN A 359 -17.80 -11.91 0.27
C GLN A 359 -16.42 -11.36 0.69
N THR A 360 -15.56 -11.06 -0.27
CA THR A 360 -14.14 -10.77 -0.01
C THR A 360 -13.82 -9.28 -0.15
N ALA A 361 -12.68 -8.84 0.38
CA ALA A 361 -12.23 -7.46 0.32
C ALA A 361 -10.83 -7.35 -0.32
N PRO A 362 -10.48 -6.19 -0.92
CA PRO A 362 -9.13 -5.97 -1.44
C PRO A 362 -8.07 -6.18 -0.37
N VAL A 363 -7.03 -6.96 -0.69
CA VAL A 363 -5.97 -7.31 0.25
C VAL A 363 -4.77 -6.39 0.02
N THR A 364 -4.32 -5.72 1.07
CA THR A 364 -3.10 -4.89 1.01
C THR A 364 -2.03 -5.39 1.96
N VAL A 365 -0.76 -5.29 1.54
CA VAL A 365 0.37 -5.47 2.44
C VAL A 365 0.55 -4.20 3.25
N GLU A 366 0.49 -4.29 4.57
CA GLU A 366 0.91 -3.18 5.42
C GLU A 366 2.40 -2.93 5.20
N SER A 367 2.75 -1.72 4.78
CA SER A 367 4.13 -1.32 4.58
C SER A 367 4.88 -1.39 5.90
N LEU A 368 5.89 -2.28 6.00
CA LEU A 368 6.81 -2.27 7.14
C LEU A 368 7.44 -0.88 7.30
N PRO A 369 7.64 -0.39 8.53
CA PRO A 369 8.36 0.86 8.77
C PRO A 369 9.79 0.75 8.23
N ARG A 370 10.09 1.44 7.12
CA ARG A 370 11.36 1.33 6.40
C ARG A 370 12.56 1.66 7.31
N ARG A 371 13.55 0.77 7.36
CA ARG A 371 14.93 1.04 7.80
C ARG A 371 15.66 1.78 6.67
N ARG A 372 16.17 3.00 6.94
CA ARG A 372 16.90 3.83 5.96
C ARG A 372 18.29 3.23 5.69
N ASN A 373 18.43 2.50 4.59
CA ASN A 373 19.70 2.45 3.86
C ASN A 373 19.58 3.34 2.62
N ALA A 374 20.64 4.12 2.40
CA ALA A 374 20.78 5.07 1.32
C ALA A 374 20.93 4.33 -0.01
N GLY A 375 19.90 4.42 -0.83
CA GLY A 375 19.88 3.99 -2.21
C GLY A 375 18.48 4.30 -2.71
N ARG A 376 18.36 5.17 -3.72
CA ARG A 376 17.08 5.55 -4.33
C ARG A 376 16.27 4.28 -4.62
N PRO A 377 14.99 4.21 -4.20
CA PRO A 377 14.03 3.40 -4.93
C PRO A 377 12.97 4.32 -5.51
N PHE A 378 12.64 4.01 -6.75
CA PHE A 378 11.52 4.51 -7.54
C PHE A 378 10.29 4.84 -6.70
N GLY A 379 9.73 6.02 -6.95
CA GLY A 379 8.41 6.39 -6.45
C GLY A 379 7.37 5.45 -7.06
N VAL A 380 7.01 4.42 -6.31
CA VAL A 380 5.80 3.64 -6.56
C VAL A 380 4.80 4.14 -5.52
N GLY A 381 4.21 5.30 -5.81
CA GLY A 381 2.99 5.74 -5.16
C GLY A 381 1.85 4.81 -5.60
N ARG A 382 0.95 4.52 -4.67
CA ARG A 382 -0.20 3.59 -4.76
C ARG A 382 -1.20 3.84 -5.90
N GLN A 383 -0.97 4.84 -6.72
CA GLN A 383 -1.75 5.09 -7.92
C GLN A 383 -0.79 4.88 -9.08
N MET A 384 -1.08 3.92 -9.96
CA MET A 384 -0.40 3.87 -11.25
C MET A 384 -0.36 5.29 -11.81
N ASP A 385 0.85 5.76 -12.14
CA ASP A 385 1.03 7.02 -12.85
C ASP A 385 -0.03 7.10 -13.97
N PRO A 386 -0.88 8.14 -14.01
CA PRO A 386 -1.94 8.24 -15.02
C PRO A 386 -1.41 8.05 -16.45
N ALA A 387 -0.19 8.51 -16.74
CA ALA A 387 0.45 8.30 -18.04
C ALA A 387 0.79 6.83 -18.29
N LYS A 388 1.24 6.10 -17.26
CA LYS A 388 1.47 4.65 -17.33
C LYS A 388 0.16 3.88 -17.54
N ARG A 389 -0.89 4.24 -16.80
CA ARG A 389 -2.22 3.60 -16.94
C ARG A 389 -2.77 3.79 -18.34
N ARG A 390 -2.70 5.01 -18.87
CA ARG A 390 -3.10 5.34 -20.24
C ARG A 390 -2.34 4.52 -21.28
N ALA A 391 -1.02 4.37 -21.12
CA ALA A 391 -0.21 3.56 -22.04
C ALA A 391 -0.63 2.07 -22.06
N VAL A 392 -0.97 1.52 -20.88
CA VAL A 392 -1.50 0.14 -20.76
C VAL A 392 -2.86 0.02 -21.46
N GLU A 393 -3.79 0.94 -21.18
CA GLU A 393 -5.14 0.96 -21.76
C GLU A 393 -5.08 1.06 -23.29
N GLN A 394 -4.31 2.00 -23.83
CA GLN A 394 -4.13 2.18 -25.27
C GLN A 394 -3.54 0.94 -25.95
N ARG A 395 -2.58 0.27 -25.32
CA ARG A 395 -2.00 -0.97 -25.85
C ARG A 395 -3.03 -2.09 -25.89
N ALA A 396 -3.83 -2.24 -24.84
CA ALA A 396 -4.86 -3.26 -24.78
C ALA A 396 -5.94 -3.04 -25.85
N VAL A 397 -6.42 -1.80 -25.99
CA VAL A 397 -7.39 -1.39 -27.03
C VAL A 397 -6.83 -1.67 -28.42
N LYS A 398 -5.58 -1.26 -28.69
CA LYS A 398 -4.94 -1.52 -29.99
C LYS A 398 -4.91 -3.01 -30.34
N MET A 399 -4.55 -3.87 -29.38
CA MET A 399 -4.53 -5.32 -29.61
C MET A 399 -5.92 -5.90 -29.85
N ALA A 400 -6.95 -5.41 -29.15
CA ALA A 400 -8.33 -5.81 -29.39
C ALA A 400 -8.81 -5.41 -30.79
N LYS A 401 -8.49 -4.19 -31.26
CA LYS A 401 -8.80 -3.75 -32.62
C LYS A 401 -8.15 -4.64 -33.67
N GLU A 402 -6.83 -4.85 -33.56
CA GLU A 402 -6.08 -5.73 -34.47
C GLU A 402 -6.66 -7.15 -34.53
N HIS A 403 -7.11 -7.69 -33.41
CA HIS A 403 -7.73 -9.02 -33.35
C HIS A 403 -9.06 -9.06 -34.13
N TYR A 404 -9.99 -8.14 -33.87
CA TYR A 404 -11.30 -8.15 -34.52
C TYR A 404 -11.26 -7.70 -35.99
N GLU A 405 -10.38 -6.77 -36.34
CA GLU A 405 -10.13 -6.38 -37.73
C GLU A 405 -9.62 -7.59 -38.54
N ALA A 406 -8.74 -8.42 -37.97
CA ALA A 406 -8.27 -9.65 -38.61
C ALA A 406 -9.39 -10.70 -38.78
N GLU A 407 -10.39 -10.68 -37.91
CA GLU A 407 -11.61 -11.48 -38.04
C GLU A 407 -12.67 -10.87 -38.99
N GLY A 408 -12.35 -9.73 -39.62
CA GLY A 408 -13.18 -9.06 -40.60
C GLY A 408 -14.33 -8.25 -40.01
N TRP A 409 -14.23 -7.81 -38.76
CA TRP A 409 -15.14 -6.83 -38.18
C TRP A 409 -14.73 -5.41 -38.56
N GLU A 410 -15.73 -4.55 -38.75
CA GLU A 410 -15.52 -3.10 -38.69
C GLU A 410 -15.50 -2.70 -37.21
N VAL A 411 -14.48 -1.93 -36.80
CA VAL A 411 -14.21 -1.63 -35.39
C VAL A 411 -14.21 -0.13 -35.14
N GLU A 412 -15.16 0.33 -34.33
CA GLU A 412 -15.27 1.72 -33.88
C GLU A 412 -14.88 1.83 -32.39
N GLU A 413 -14.05 2.81 -32.03
CA GLU A 413 -13.63 3.07 -30.64
C GLU A 413 -14.47 4.21 -30.05
N LEU A 414 -15.21 3.93 -28.98
CA LEU A 414 -16.18 4.85 -28.36
C LEU A 414 -15.73 5.31 -26.96
N GLY A 415 -15.30 4.36 -26.12
CA GLY A 415 -14.80 4.58 -24.76
C GLY A 415 -15.86 4.59 -23.63
N LYS A 416 -17.15 4.84 -23.91
CA LYS A 416 -18.28 4.63 -22.99
C LYS A 416 -19.58 4.39 -23.78
N PRO A 417 -20.50 3.53 -23.31
CA PRO A 417 -20.46 2.73 -22.07
C PRO A 417 -19.55 1.50 -22.13
N TYR A 418 -18.93 1.25 -23.27
CA TYR A 418 -17.95 0.20 -23.55
C TYR A 418 -16.86 0.77 -24.49
N ASP A 419 -15.77 0.03 -24.68
CA ASP A 419 -14.61 0.53 -25.43
C ASP A 419 -14.78 0.45 -26.94
N LEU A 420 -15.17 -0.72 -27.48
CA LEU A 420 -15.28 -0.95 -28.92
C LEU A 420 -16.67 -1.41 -29.35
N ARG A 421 -17.14 -0.86 -30.47
CA ARG A 421 -18.32 -1.33 -31.21
C ARG A 421 -17.84 -2.09 -32.44
N LEU A 422 -18.30 -3.33 -32.59
CA LEU A 422 -17.98 -4.18 -33.74
C LEU A 422 -19.22 -4.32 -34.61
N THR A 423 -19.08 -4.07 -35.91
CA THR A 423 -20.18 -4.19 -36.87
C THR A 423 -19.82 -5.14 -38.01
N LYS A 424 -20.80 -5.98 -38.35
CA LYS A 424 -20.89 -6.79 -39.57
C LYS A 424 -22.30 -6.64 -40.15
N PRO A 425 -22.54 -6.94 -41.45
CA PRO A 425 -23.81 -6.68 -42.10
C PRO A 425 -25.08 -7.17 -41.38
N CYS A 426 -24.97 -8.21 -40.55
CA CYS A 426 -26.08 -8.76 -39.77
C CYS A 426 -25.76 -8.99 -38.29
N ALA A 427 -24.70 -8.39 -37.76
CA ALA A 427 -24.28 -8.60 -36.36
C ALA A 427 -23.61 -7.36 -35.79
N GLU A 428 -23.93 -7.05 -34.55
CA GLU A 428 -23.29 -6.03 -33.74
C GLU A 428 -22.81 -6.67 -32.44
N ARG A 429 -21.60 -6.30 -32.01
CA ARG A 429 -21.05 -6.72 -30.72
C ARG A 429 -20.43 -5.53 -30.02
N HIS A 430 -20.49 -5.53 -28.71
CA HIS A 430 -19.79 -4.57 -27.88
C HIS A 430 -18.60 -5.25 -27.20
N VAL A 431 -17.51 -4.52 -26.99
CA VAL A 431 -16.32 -5.06 -26.35
C VAL A 431 -15.88 -4.13 -25.23
N GLU A 432 -15.68 -4.72 -24.05
CA GLU A 432 -14.98 -4.10 -22.94
C GLU A 432 -13.52 -4.57 -22.94
N VAL A 433 -12.56 -3.64 -22.87
CA VAL A 433 -11.13 -3.92 -23.01
C VAL A 433 -10.36 -3.53 -21.76
N LYS A 434 -9.76 -4.52 -21.10
CA LYS A 434 -8.92 -4.33 -19.91
C LYS A 434 -7.47 -4.67 -20.18
N GLY A 435 -6.56 -3.88 -19.61
CA GLY A 435 -5.12 -4.09 -19.72
C GLY A 435 -4.46 -4.20 -18.35
N THR A 436 -3.49 -5.10 -18.20
CA THR A 436 -2.65 -5.22 -17.00
C THR A 436 -1.22 -5.58 -17.35
N THR A 437 -0.27 -5.17 -16.51
CA THR A 437 1.13 -5.60 -16.61
C THR A 437 1.37 -6.97 -15.95
N GLY A 438 0.42 -7.43 -15.12
CA GLY A 438 0.47 -8.72 -14.44
C GLY A 438 -0.21 -9.86 -15.21
N ALA A 439 -0.44 -10.97 -14.51
CA ALA A 439 -1.13 -12.16 -14.97
C ALA A 439 -2.63 -11.94 -15.15
N LEU A 440 -3.29 -12.93 -15.77
CA LEU A 440 -4.75 -13.00 -15.81
C LEU A 440 -5.30 -13.28 -14.40
N GLY A 441 -6.24 -12.45 -13.96
CA GLY A 441 -6.96 -12.52 -12.68
C GLY A 441 -8.19 -11.60 -12.72
N SER A 442 -8.61 -11.03 -11.59
CA SER A 442 -9.66 -10.00 -11.57
C SER A 442 -9.27 -8.73 -12.34
N VAL A 443 -10.25 -8.05 -12.93
CA VAL A 443 -10.11 -6.74 -13.58
C VAL A 443 -11.04 -5.72 -12.91
N GLU A 444 -10.65 -4.44 -12.90
CA GLU A 444 -11.54 -3.37 -12.42
C GLU A 444 -12.66 -3.12 -13.44
N LEU A 445 -13.91 -3.19 -12.98
CA LEU A 445 -15.08 -2.81 -13.76
C LEU A 445 -15.83 -1.66 -13.09
N THR A 446 -16.38 -0.75 -13.88
CA THR A 446 -17.33 0.25 -13.37
C THR A 446 -18.74 -0.34 -13.30
N ILE A 447 -19.61 0.26 -12.48
CA ILE A 447 -21.01 -0.20 -12.37
C ILE A 447 -21.73 -0.12 -13.72
N ASN A 448 -21.41 0.88 -14.55
CA ASN A 448 -22.01 1.04 -15.87
C ASN A 448 -21.57 -0.07 -16.83
N GLU A 449 -20.31 -0.51 -16.78
CA GLU A 449 -19.81 -1.65 -17.57
C GLU A 449 -20.53 -2.95 -17.16
N VAL A 450 -20.72 -3.17 -15.86
CA VAL A 450 -21.44 -4.35 -15.34
C VAL A 450 -22.91 -4.35 -15.79
N LEU A 451 -23.60 -3.21 -15.67
CA LEU A 451 -24.99 -3.08 -16.11
C LEU A 451 -25.13 -3.28 -17.62
N HIS A 452 -24.26 -2.65 -18.41
CA HIS A 452 -24.28 -2.79 -19.87
C HIS A 452 -24.06 -4.24 -20.31
N ALA A 453 -23.12 -4.96 -19.71
CA ALA A 453 -22.86 -6.37 -20.00
C ALA A 453 -24.00 -7.33 -19.59
N ARG A 454 -24.90 -6.89 -18.69
CA ARG A 454 -26.10 -7.65 -18.31
C ARG A 454 -27.29 -7.37 -19.20
N GLU A 455 -27.38 -6.14 -19.72
CA GLU A 455 -28.49 -5.69 -20.56
C GLU A 455 -28.29 -6.04 -22.04
N PHE A 456 -27.05 -6.00 -22.53
CA PHE A 456 -26.72 -6.28 -23.92
C PHE A 456 -26.26 -7.74 -24.09
N PRO A 457 -26.86 -8.52 -25.01
CA PRO A 457 -26.61 -9.96 -25.11
C PRO A 457 -25.26 -10.33 -25.73
N ASP A 458 -24.72 -9.47 -26.60
CA ASP A 458 -23.49 -9.73 -27.36
C ASP A 458 -22.35 -8.81 -26.90
N VAL A 459 -21.91 -8.97 -25.65
CA VAL A 459 -20.75 -8.28 -25.08
C VAL A 459 -19.58 -9.23 -24.90
N ASP A 460 -18.42 -8.86 -25.42
CA ASP A 460 -17.17 -9.58 -25.20
C ASP A 460 -16.31 -8.84 -24.17
N LEU A 461 -15.61 -9.57 -23.30
CA LEU A 461 -14.56 -9.02 -22.43
C LEU A 461 -13.19 -9.44 -22.95
N CYS A 462 -12.41 -8.46 -23.36
CA CYS A 462 -11.02 -8.62 -23.78
C CYS A 462 -10.09 -8.21 -22.65
N VAL A 463 -9.16 -9.07 -22.27
CA VAL A 463 -8.13 -8.76 -21.28
C VAL A 463 -6.75 -8.97 -21.90
N VAL A 464 -5.88 -7.97 -21.80
CA VAL A 464 -4.49 -8.06 -22.25
C VAL A 464 -3.56 -8.06 -21.03
N THR A 465 -2.83 -9.16 -20.84
CA THR A 465 -1.94 -9.38 -19.69
C THR A 465 -0.48 -9.24 -20.07
N ASP A 466 0.42 -9.14 -19.08
CA ASP A 466 1.88 -9.03 -19.28
C ASP A 466 2.30 -7.90 -20.25
N ILE A 467 1.58 -6.78 -20.25
CA ILE A 467 1.96 -5.58 -21.01
C ILE A 467 3.28 -5.03 -20.44
N THR A 468 4.25 -4.81 -21.32
CA THR A 468 5.55 -4.24 -20.99
C THR A 468 5.47 -2.72 -21.03
N ILE A 469 5.94 -2.04 -19.99
CA ILE A 469 6.05 -0.59 -19.95
C ILE A 469 7.52 -0.17 -19.89
N THR A 470 7.92 0.66 -20.85
CA THR A 470 9.24 1.29 -20.89
C THR A 470 9.10 2.79 -20.69
N THR A 471 9.83 3.36 -19.73
CA THR A 471 9.92 4.82 -19.58
C THR A 471 10.74 5.39 -20.74
N VAL A 472 10.16 6.34 -21.45
CA VAL A 472 10.85 7.16 -22.45
C VAL A 472 11.16 8.51 -21.79
N GLY A 473 12.21 9.21 -22.25
CA GLY A 473 12.64 10.50 -21.67
C GLY A 473 11.50 11.56 -21.65
N PRO A 474 11.69 12.70 -20.95
CA PRO A 474 10.67 13.72 -20.79
C PRO A 474 10.09 14.16 -22.15
N GLU A 475 8.79 14.05 -22.34
CA GLU A 475 8.10 14.81 -23.39
C GLU A 475 7.73 16.18 -22.83
N VAL A 476 8.03 17.23 -23.60
CA VAL A 476 7.61 18.59 -23.27
C VAL A 476 6.14 18.69 -23.65
N ASP A 477 5.28 18.75 -22.64
CA ASP A 477 3.87 19.05 -22.86
C ASP A 477 3.73 20.50 -23.36
N HIS A 478 3.40 20.66 -24.64
CA HIS A 478 3.27 21.97 -25.29
C HIS A 478 1.94 22.67 -24.97
N GLU A 479 1.06 22.11 -24.14
CA GLU A 479 -0.23 22.70 -23.80
C GLU A 479 -0.23 23.64 -22.58
N THR A 480 0.92 23.95 -21.97
CA THR A 480 0.95 24.88 -20.83
C THR A 480 1.18 26.34 -21.25
N GLN A 481 0.32 27.23 -20.75
CA GLN A 481 0.32 28.69 -20.93
C GLN A 481 1.73 29.34 -20.97
N PRO A 482 1.92 30.43 -21.75
CA PRO A 482 3.19 31.13 -21.81
C PRO A 482 3.51 31.76 -20.44
N GLY A 483 4.46 31.16 -19.70
CA GLY A 483 5.01 31.71 -18.46
C GLY A 483 5.29 30.70 -17.32
N GLY A 484 4.81 29.46 -17.40
CA GLY A 484 5.08 28.43 -16.40
C GLY A 484 6.17 27.43 -16.85
N LYS A 485 7.10 27.04 -15.96
CA LYS A 485 7.94 25.86 -16.19
C LYS A 485 7.03 24.64 -16.23
N ALA A 486 6.85 24.03 -17.41
CA ALA A 486 6.06 22.82 -17.57
C ALA A 486 6.62 21.70 -16.66
N PRO A 487 5.75 20.97 -15.93
CA PRO A 487 6.19 19.81 -15.16
C PRO A 487 6.77 18.75 -16.12
N ILE A 488 7.91 18.17 -15.77
CA ILE A 488 8.47 17.03 -16.50
C ILE A 488 7.55 15.83 -16.21
N VAL A 489 6.69 15.49 -17.17
CA VAL A 489 5.85 14.28 -17.11
C VAL A 489 6.65 13.13 -17.73
N PRO A 490 6.83 12.00 -17.05
CA PRO A 490 7.43 10.82 -17.65
C PRO A 490 6.53 10.28 -18.77
N SER A 491 7.11 10.02 -19.95
CA SER A 491 6.41 9.38 -21.06
C SER A 491 6.63 7.86 -21.00
N TYR A 492 5.63 7.09 -21.42
CA TYR A 492 5.65 5.63 -21.34
C TYR A 492 5.27 5.02 -22.68
N VAL A 493 6.04 4.03 -23.11
CA VAL A 493 5.72 3.20 -24.28
C VAL A 493 5.35 1.80 -23.80
N ALA A 494 4.16 1.36 -24.22
CA ALA A 494 3.64 0.04 -23.95
C ALA A 494 3.90 -0.91 -25.13
N SER A 495 4.35 -2.13 -24.86
CA SER A 495 4.63 -3.16 -25.88
C SER A 495 4.33 -4.56 -25.36
N GLY A 496 4.33 -5.55 -26.25
CA GLY A 496 4.01 -6.93 -25.90
C GLY A 496 2.55 -7.12 -25.46
N GLY A 497 2.31 -8.11 -24.61
CA GLY A 497 1.00 -8.46 -24.09
C GLY A 497 0.48 -9.81 -24.60
N THR A 498 -0.31 -10.49 -23.77
CA THR A 498 -1.03 -11.73 -24.11
C THR A 498 -2.52 -11.43 -24.14
N PHE A 499 -3.18 -11.72 -25.26
CA PHE A 499 -4.61 -11.45 -25.47
C PHE A 499 -5.47 -12.60 -24.94
N HIS A 500 -6.49 -12.27 -24.13
CA HIS A 500 -7.48 -13.20 -23.60
C HIS A 500 -8.87 -12.70 -23.94
N LEU A 501 -9.70 -13.60 -24.48
CA LEU A 501 -11.08 -13.30 -24.85
C LEU A 501 -12.05 -14.09 -23.98
N ARG A 502 -13.11 -13.42 -23.55
CA ARG A 502 -14.33 -14.02 -23.01
C ARG A 502 -15.50 -13.56 -23.89
N ALA A 503 -15.88 -14.42 -24.81
CA ALA A 503 -16.99 -14.14 -25.72
C ALA A 503 -18.34 -14.25 -24.99
N ASN A 504 -19.29 -13.38 -25.33
CA ASN A 504 -20.63 -13.33 -24.75
C ASN A 504 -20.58 -13.35 -23.21
N TRP A 505 -19.73 -12.49 -22.66
CA TRP A 505 -19.47 -12.39 -21.24
C TRP A 505 -20.65 -11.74 -20.51
N THR A 506 -21.05 -12.35 -19.39
CA THR A 506 -22.04 -11.77 -18.46
C THR A 506 -21.47 -11.85 -17.03
N PRO A 507 -21.33 -10.73 -16.32
CA PRO A 507 -20.80 -10.72 -14.96
C PRO A 507 -21.80 -11.29 -13.94
N ALA A 508 -21.45 -12.41 -13.32
CA ALA A 508 -22.21 -12.98 -12.20
C ALA A 508 -21.91 -12.24 -10.89
N ASP A 509 -22.89 -12.09 -9.99
CA ASP A 509 -22.71 -11.39 -8.71
C ASP A 509 -21.65 -12.05 -7.82
N GLU A 510 -21.51 -13.38 -7.89
CA GLU A 510 -20.51 -14.14 -7.15
C GLU A 510 -19.07 -13.89 -7.63
N ASP A 511 -18.89 -13.38 -8.86
CA ASP A 511 -17.59 -13.02 -9.44
C ASP A 511 -17.24 -11.53 -9.27
N LEU A 512 -18.12 -10.76 -8.61
CA LEU A 512 -17.93 -9.32 -8.39
C LEU A 512 -17.55 -9.03 -6.94
N ARG A 513 -16.52 -8.21 -6.74
CA ARG A 513 -16.11 -7.66 -5.44
C ARG A 513 -16.31 -6.16 -5.44
N ALA A 514 -16.92 -5.64 -4.38
CA ALA A 514 -17.00 -4.20 -4.18
C ALA A 514 -15.62 -3.63 -3.82
N THR A 515 -15.09 -2.74 -4.67
CA THR A 515 -13.77 -2.11 -4.47
C THR A 515 -13.86 -0.62 -4.19
N ARG A 516 -14.97 0.03 -4.58
CA ARG A 516 -15.21 1.47 -4.39
C ARG A 516 -16.65 1.71 -3.94
N PHE A 517 -16.82 2.70 -3.08
CA PHE A 517 -18.13 3.12 -2.57
C PHE A 517 -18.25 4.63 -2.66
N GLU A 518 -19.47 5.09 -2.90
CA GLU A 518 -19.84 6.50 -2.73
C GLU A 518 -20.47 6.69 -1.34
N TYR A 519 -20.08 7.75 -0.62
CA TYR A 519 -20.60 8.07 0.71
C TYR A 519 -21.35 9.39 0.69
N ARG A 520 -22.61 9.38 1.12
CA ARG A 520 -23.37 10.60 1.38
C ARG A 520 -22.97 11.15 2.74
N VAL A 521 -22.31 12.31 2.74
CA VAL A 521 -22.03 13.06 3.97
C VAL A 521 -23.34 13.63 4.52
N PRO A 522 -23.77 13.26 5.73
CA PRO A 522 -24.94 13.86 6.38
C PRO A 522 -24.72 15.36 6.59
N SER A 523 -25.77 16.17 6.44
CA SER A 523 -25.72 17.59 6.81
C SER A 523 -25.54 17.72 8.32
N GLU A 524 -24.50 18.44 8.76
CA GLU A 524 -24.33 18.79 10.18
C GLU A 524 -25.46 19.72 10.62
N PRO A 525 -25.97 19.61 11.87
CA PRO A 525 -26.85 20.62 12.44
C PRO A 525 -26.12 21.97 12.48
N ASP A 526 -26.84 23.07 12.16
CA ASP A 526 -26.30 24.44 12.04
C ASP A 526 -25.52 24.97 13.27
N ASP A 527 -25.59 24.30 14.42
CA ASP A 527 -24.98 24.72 15.68
C ASP A 527 -23.54 24.22 15.92
N VAL A 528 -22.93 23.52 14.97
CA VAL A 528 -21.55 23.00 15.10
C VAL A 528 -20.66 23.42 13.93
N LEU A 529 -20.73 24.69 13.51
CA LEU A 529 -19.64 25.26 12.73
C LEU A 529 -18.51 25.70 13.70
N PRO A 530 -17.30 25.13 13.60
CA PRO A 530 -16.17 25.61 14.39
C PRO A 530 -15.87 27.05 13.97
N ARG A 531 -15.99 27.99 14.94
CA ARG A 531 -15.56 29.39 14.80
C ARG A 531 -14.05 29.52 14.64
#